data_AF-A0A9P7X9B4-F1
#
_entry.id   AF-A0A9P7X9B4-F1
#
_cell.length_a   1.000
_cell.length_b   1.000
_cell.length_c   1.000
_cell.angle_alpha   90.00
_cell.angle_beta   90.00
_cell.angle_gamma   90.00
#
_symmetry.space_group_name_H-M   'P 1'
#
loop_
_entity.id
_entity.type
_entity.pdbx_description
1 polymer ?
#
loop_
_entity_poly.entity_id
_entity_poly.type
_entity_poly.pdbx_seq_one_letter_code
_entity_poly.pdbx_strand_id
1 'polypeptide(L)'
;MSHLPSRIVDRLPERIRRTDYALLNTFNGQRAAGLSSSTFDIEANMAAGDSRSGLDEVGAAEVRAIMQSQRVNFDQARLIRHNQILARNGIDPSGMPLDAKAVTRL
;
A
#
# COMPACT_ATOMS: atom_id res chain seq x y z
N MET A 1 -6.54 -15.69 14.18
CA MET A 1 -5.09 -15.54 13.89
C MET A 1 -4.36 -16.56 14.74
N SER A 2 -3.78 -17.60 14.14
CA SER A 2 -3.18 -18.73 14.84
C SER A 2 -1.80 -18.34 15.42
N HIS A 3 -1.74 -18.05 16.71
CA HIS A 3 -0.47 -17.99 17.45
C HIS A 3 0.19 -19.37 17.44
N LEU A 4 1.43 -19.45 16.97
CA LEU A 4 2.23 -20.67 17.12
C LEU A 4 2.83 -20.69 18.53
N PRO A 5 2.88 -21.85 19.21
CA PRO A 5 3.54 -22.00 20.51
C PRO A 5 5.01 -21.57 20.44
N SER A 6 5.48 -20.87 21.47
CA SER A 6 6.84 -20.28 21.54
C SER A 6 7.96 -21.30 21.23
N ARG A 7 7.75 -22.56 21.62
CA ARG A 7 8.70 -23.67 21.39
C ARG A 7 8.97 -23.97 19.91
N ILE A 8 8.04 -23.61 19.01
CA ILE A 8 8.20 -23.83 17.57
C ILE A 8 8.98 -22.66 16.94
N VAL A 9 8.73 -21.44 17.41
CA VAL A 9 9.41 -20.23 16.94
C VAL A 9 10.92 -20.32 17.20
N ASP A 10 11.30 -20.87 18.36
CA ASP A 10 12.70 -21.02 18.77
C ASP A 10 13.51 -22.08 17.99
N ARG A 11 12.87 -22.82 17.08
CA ARG A 11 13.55 -23.80 16.21
C ARG A 11 13.67 -23.35 14.76
N LEU A 12 13.10 -22.21 14.40
CA LEU A 12 13.22 -21.68 13.06
C LEU A 12 14.62 -21.09 12.83
N PRO A 13 15.19 -21.16 11.63
CA PRO A 13 16.44 -20.47 11.32
C PRO A 13 16.23 -18.94 11.44
N GLU A 14 17.26 -18.21 11.89
CA GLU A 14 17.23 -16.74 12.14
C GLU A 14 16.64 -15.91 10.99
N ARG A 15 16.87 -16.38 9.77
CA ARG A 15 16.34 -15.80 8.52
C ARG A 15 14.81 -15.86 8.39
N ILE A 16 14.14 -16.76 9.09
CA ILE A 16 12.68 -16.87 9.17
C ILE A 16 12.16 -16.14 10.43
N ARG A 17 12.96 -16.07 11.50
CA ARG A 17 12.63 -15.32 12.73
C ARG A 17 12.55 -13.82 12.50
N ARG A 18 13.39 -13.26 11.62
CA ARG A 18 13.27 -11.88 11.13
C ARG A 18 12.21 -11.76 10.05
N THR A 19 10.98 -12.12 10.38
CA THR A 19 9.86 -11.47 9.71
C THR A 19 9.58 -10.23 10.54
N ASP A 20 10.36 -9.17 10.29
CA ASP A 20 10.20 -7.84 10.87
C ASP A 20 8.90 -7.22 10.33
N TYR A 21 7.76 -7.83 10.68
CA TYR A 21 6.45 -7.25 10.43
C TYR A 21 6.23 -6.16 11.49
N ALA A 22 7.03 -5.09 11.40
CA ALA A 22 6.78 -3.87 12.11
C ALA A 22 5.50 -3.27 11.52
N LEU A 23 4.48 -3.11 12.36
CA LEU A 23 3.31 -2.31 12.02
C LEU A 23 3.79 -0.94 11.57
N LEU A 24 3.47 -0.56 10.33
CA LEU A 24 3.91 0.68 9.69
C LEU A 24 3.09 1.87 10.16
N ASN A 25 2.76 1.90 11.45
CA ASN A 25 1.94 2.94 12.08
C ASN A 25 2.73 4.23 12.32
N THR A 26 4.02 4.25 11.95
CA THR A 26 4.86 5.44 11.99
C THR A 26 5.37 5.77 10.60
N PHE A 27 5.34 7.06 10.26
CA PHE A 27 5.86 7.56 8.99
C PHE A 27 7.31 7.15 8.73
N ASN A 28 8.16 7.06 9.76
CA ASN A 28 9.54 6.55 9.64
C ASN A 28 9.59 5.10 9.11
N GLY A 29 8.62 4.25 9.49
CA GLY A 29 8.48 2.90 8.95
C GLY A 29 8.05 2.89 7.49
N GLN A 30 7.21 3.85 7.09
CA GLN A 30 6.79 4.04 5.69
C GLN A 30 7.91 4.62 4.81
N ARG A 31 8.77 5.48 5.36
CA ARG A 31 9.98 5.95 4.69
C ARG A 31 10.97 4.82 4.45
N ALA A 32 11.29 4.05 5.50
CA ALA A 32 12.17 2.88 5.38
C ALA A 32 11.63 1.81 4.42
N ALA A 33 10.33 1.86 4.12
CA ALA A 33 9.66 1.01 3.15
C ALA A 33 9.78 1.41 1.70
N GLY A 34 10.26 2.63 1.42
CA GLY A 34 10.19 3.22 0.08
C GLY A 34 8.76 3.56 -0.34
N LEU A 35 7.87 3.90 0.59
CA LEU A 35 6.51 4.38 0.29
C LEU A 35 6.49 5.89 -0.02
N SER A 36 7.52 6.43 -0.67
CA SER A 36 7.60 7.83 -1.10
C SER A 36 8.21 7.94 -2.51
N SER A 37 7.86 9.01 -3.23
CA SER A 37 8.40 9.30 -4.56
C SER A 37 8.52 10.81 -4.78
N SER A 38 9.15 11.23 -5.88
CA SER A 38 9.28 12.65 -6.23
C SER A 38 7.94 13.40 -6.39
N THR A 39 6.87 12.68 -6.77
CA THR A 39 5.51 13.22 -6.93
C THR A 39 4.64 12.97 -5.70
N PHE A 40 5.16 12.25 -4.71
CA PHE A 40 4.49 11.95 -3.46
C PHE A 40 5.49 11.99 -2.31
N ASP A 41 5.88 13.22 -1.98
CA ASP A 41 6.80 13.49 -0.89
C ASP A 41 6.04 13.58 0.44
N ILE A 42 6.27 12.59 1.29
CA ILE A 42 5.69 12.53 2.64
C ILE A 42 6.60 13.27 3.63
N GLU A 43 7.90 13.42 3.34
CA GLU A 43 8.90 14.00 4.24
C GLU A 43 8.71 15.52 4.38
N ALA A 44 8.44 16.22 3.27
CA ALA A 44 8.16 17.66 3.30
C ALA A 44 6.90 17.99 4.13
N ASN A 45 5.86 17.15 4.04
CA ASN A 45 4.63 17.33 4.79
C ASN A 45 4.83 17.07 6.29
N MET A 46 5.67 16.07 6.65
CA MET A 46 6.06 15.82 8.03
C MET A 46 6.87 16.98 8.63
N ALA A 47 7.84 17.51 7.89
CA ALA A 47 8.66 18.63 8.33
C ALA A 47 7.84 19.91 8.54
N ALA A 48 6.74 20.06 7.79
CA ALA A 48 5.79 21.17 7.92
C ALA A 48 4.74 20.98 9.04
N GLY A 49 4.74 19.83 9.74
CA GLY A 49 3.78 19.55 10.81
C GLY A 49 2.36 19.26 10.31
N ASP A 50 2.20 18.79 9.07
CA ASP A 50 0.91 18.38 8.51
C ASP A 50 0.38 17.14 9.26
N SER A 51 -0.85 17.22 9.76
CA SER A 51 -1.51 16.15 10.53
C SER A 51 -2.14 15.07 9.67
N ARG A 52 -2.16 15.22 8.34
CA ARG A 52 -2.66 14.21 7.42
C ARG A 52 -1.70 13.02 7.40
N SER A 53 -2.18 11.81 7.69
CA SER A 53 -1.33 10.59 7.80
C SER A 53 -0.71 10.11 6.47
N GLY A 54 -0.98 10.80 5.36
CA GLY A 54 -0.61 10.33 4.03
C GLY A 54 -1.42 9.09 3.64
N LEU A 55 -0.75 7.93 3.58
CA LEU A 55 -1.39 6.65 3.33
C LEU A 55 -2.04 6.13 4.62
N ASP A 56 -3.27 5.62 4.51
CA ASP A 56 -3.90 4.83 5.55
C ASP A 56 -3.14 3.50 5.74
N GLU A 57 -3.19 2.91 6.94
CA GLU A 57 -2.46 1.67 7.24
C GLU A 57 -2.81 0.53 6.27
N VAL A 58 -4.09 0.45 5.88
CA VAL A 58 -4.60 -0.53 4.92
C VAL A 58 -4.02 -0.26 3.54
N GLY A 59 -4.09 0.98 3.05
CA GLY A 59 -3.54 1.33 1.74
C GLY A 59 -2.03 1.18 1.64
N ALA A 60 -1.28 1.50 2.70
CA ALA A 60 0.15 1.26 2.75
C ALA A 60 0.50 -0.23 2.64
N ALA A 61 -0.25 -1.10 3.32
CA ALA A 61 -0.06 -2.55 3.24
C ALA A 61 -0.39 -3.08 1.83
N GLU A 62 -1.47 -2.62 1.21
CA GLU A 62 -1.87 -3.02 -0.15
C GLU A 62 -0.84 -2.60 -1.20
N VAL A 63 -0.35 -1.35 -1.13
CA VAL A 63 0.71 -0.87 -2.03
C VAL A 63 1.97 -1.72 -1.87
N ARG A 64 2.37 -2.03 -0.64
CA ARG A 64 3.53 -2.90 -0.39
C ARG A 64 3.35 -4.31 -0.99
N ALA A 65 2.17 -4.89 -0.84
CA ALA A 65 1.86 -6.19 -1.42
C ALA A 65 1.94 -6.17 -2.96
N ILE A 66 1.48 -5.09 -3.60
CA ILE A 66 1.59 -4.91 -5.06
C ILE A 66 3.06 -4.75 -5.48
N MET A 67 3.84 -3.93 -4.76
CA MET A 67 5.28 -3.77 -5.02
C MET A 67 6.02 -5.11 -4.96
N GLN A 68 5.75 -5.93 -3.92
CA GLN A 68 6.38 -7.23 -3.74
C GLN A 68 5.94 -8.27 -4.78
N SER A 69 4.65 -8.34 -5.08
CA SER A 69 4.09 -9.34 -6.00
C SER A 69 4.42 -9.05 -7.47
N GLN A 70 4.37 -7.76 -7.87
CA GLN A 70 4.55 -7.35 -9.27
C GLN A 70 5.94 -6.78 -9.56
N ARG A 71 6.79 -6.64 -8.53
CA ARG A 71 8.15 -6.07 -8.63
C ARG A 71 8.18 -4.68 -9.29
N VAL A 72 7.19 -3.88 -8.95
CA VAL A 72 7.02 -2.51 -9.45
C VAL A 72 7.45 -1.48 -8.41
N ASN A 73 7.73 -0.26 -8.85
CA ASN A 73 8.03 0.84 -7.94
C ASN A 73 6.76 1.36 -7.24
N PHE A 74 6.95 2.27 -6.28
CA PHE A 74 5.86 2.81 -5.47
C PHE A 74 4.75 3.50 -6.29
N ASP A 75 5.12 4.34 -7.26
CA ASP A 75 4.13 5.07 -8.07
C ASP A 75 3.33 4.13 -8.96
N GLN A 76 3.99 3.13 -9.56
CA GLN A 76 3.32 2.08 -10.33
C GLN A 76 2.38 1.26 -9.44
N ALA A 77 2.81 0.88 -8.24
CA ALA A 77 1.97 0.15 -7.30
C ALA A 77 0.74 0.96 -6.88
N ARG A 78 0.89 2.28 -6.66
CA ARG A 78 -0.23 3.18 -6.39
C ARG A 78 -1.20 3.26 -7.56
N LEU A 79 -0.71 3.39 -8.79
CA LEU A 79 -1.54 3.39 -9.99
C LEU A 79 -2.32 2.09 -10.14
N ILE A 80 -1.66 0.95 -9.96
CA ILE A 80 -2.29 -0.37 -10.01
C ILE A 80 -3.39 -0.50 -8.95
N ARG A 81 -3.09 -0.13 -7.69
CA ARG A 81 -4.07 -0.14 -6.61
C ARG A 81 -5.28 0.72 -6.95
N HIS A 82 -5.04 1.93 -7.47
CA HIS A 82 -6.11 2.85 -7.83
C HIS A 82 -7.01 2.26 -8.93
N ASN A 83 -6.43 1.72 -9.98
CA ASN A 83 -7.18 1.05 -11.05
C ASN A 83 -7.98 -0.15 -10.55
N GLN A 84 -7.44 -0.93 -9.60
CA GLN A 84 -8.19 -2.03 -8.97
C GLN A 84 -9.39 -1.53 -8.18
N ILE A 85 -9.26 -0.41 -7.46
CA ILE A 85 -10.37 0.22 -6.74
C ILE A 85 -11.44 0.72 -7.71
N LEU A 86 -11.04 1.41 -8.79
CA LEU A 86 -11.96 1.87 -9.83
C LEU A 86 -12.73 0.70 -10.44
N ALA A 87 -12.02 -0.36 -10.85
CA ALA A 87 -12.64 -1.53 -11.46
C ALA A 87 -13.63 -2.22 -10.50
N ARG A 88 -13.29 -2.34 -9.21
CA ARG A 88 -14.21 -2.89 -8.18
C ARG A 88 -15.47 -2.06 -8.01
N ASN A 89 -15.43 -0.76 -8.32
CA ASN A 89 -16.56 0.16 -8.26
C ASN A 89 -17.24 0.35 -9.63
N GLY A 90 -16.94 -0.49 -10.62
CA GLY A 90 -17.56 -0.41 -11.93
C GLY A 90 -17.07 0.79 -12.75
N ILE A 91 -15.86 1.27 -12.51
CA ILE A 91 -15.24 2.38 -13.24
C ILE A 91 -14.03 1.84 -14.02
N ASP A 92 -13.94 2.19 -15.28
CA ASP A 92 -12.83 1.81 -16.15
C ASP A 92 -11.57 2.68 -15.89
N PRO A 93 -10.40 2.31 -16.44
CA PRO A 93 -9.18 3.11 -16.29
C PRO A 93 -9.24 4.52 -16.91
N SER A 94 -10.21 4.78 -17.81
CA SER A 94 -10.45 6.13 -18.35
C SER A 94 -11.29 7.00 -17.41
N GLY A 95 -11.82 6.42 -16.33
CA GLY A 95 -12.71 7.08 -15.37
C GLY A 95 -14.18 6.99 -15.75
N MET A 96 -14.53 6.26 -16.81
CA MET A 96 -15.91 6.09 -17.27
C MET A 96 -16.58 4.90 -16.57
N PRO A 97 -17.89 4.97 -16.28
CA PRO A 97 -18.62 3.81 -15.80
C PRO A 97 -18.55 2.65 -16.80
N LEU A 98 -18.39 1.43 -16.29
CA LEU A 98 -18.51 0.20 -17.06
C LEU A 98 -19.96 -0.11 -17.45
N ASP A 99 -20.93 0.52 -16.77
CA ASP A 99 -22.34 0.42 -17.15
C ASP A 99 -22.64 1.28 -18.38
N ALA A 100 -22.92 0.62 -19.51
CA ALA A 100 -23.28 1.28 -20.76
C ALA A 100 -24.53 2.15 -20.64
N LYS A 101 -25.41 1.90 -19.67
CA LYS A 101 -26.60 2.74 -19.41
C LYS A 101 -26.28 4.02 -18.66
N ALA A 102 -25.15 4.09 -17.97
CA ALA A 102 -24.71 5.30 -17.27
C ALA A 102 -24.06 6.32 -18.21
N VAL A 103 -23.61 5.89 -19.40
CA VAL A 103 -23.02 6.79 -20.41
C VAL A 103 -24.13 7.41 -21.26
N THR A 104 -24.63 8.58 -20.85
CA THR A 104 -25.53 9.38 -21.68
C THR A 104 -24.71 10.27 -22.62
N ARG A 105 -24.88 10.08 -23.93
CA ARG A 105 -24.38 11.03 -24.93
C ARG A 105 -25.45 12.13 -25.09
N LEU A 106 -25.03 13.39 -25.04
CA LEU A 106 -25.86 14.56 -25.37
C LEU A 106 -25.86 14.81 -26.88
#